data_AF-A0A699JWR9-F1
#
_entry.id   AF-A0A699JWR9-F1
#
_cell.length_a   1.000
_cell.length_b   1.000
_cell.length_c   1.000
_cell.angle_alpha   90.00
_cell.angle_beta   90.00
_cell.angle_gamma   90.00
#
_symmetry.space_group_name_H-M   'P 1'
#
loop_
_entity.id
_entity.type
_entity.pdbx_description
1 polymer ?
#
loop_
_entity_poly.entity_id
_entity_poly.type
_entity_poly.pdbx_seq_one_letter_code
_entity_poly.pdbx_strand_id
1 'polypeptide(L)'
;AKASSLQSWLWHQRLSHLNFATINNLVKNNLVQGLSKMKFEKDHLCSACEQGKIHRKHHKSKTAFASNKPLYLLYMDLSGPMRVQSINGKRYG
;
A
#
# COMPACT_ATOMS: atom_id res chain seq x y z
N ALA A 1 -26.84 -4.44 20.95
CA ALA A 1 -25.84 -5.37 21.51
C ALA A 1 -24.50 -5.21 20.78
N LYS A 2 -23.38 -5.30 21.51
CA LYS A 2 -22.02 -5.25 20.95
C LYS A 2 -21.52 -6.68 20.72
N ALA A 3 -20.84 -6.92 19.59
CA ALA A 3 -20.22 -8.20 19.30
C ALA A 3 -19.01 -8.44 20.22
N SER A 4 -18.70 -9.70 20.51
CA SER A 4 -17.44 -10.03 21.18
C SER A 4 -16.23 -9.62 20.32
N SER A 5 -15.06 -9.46 20.94
CA SER A 5 -13.82 -9.16 20.20
C SER A 5 -13.55 -10.25 19.16
N LEU A 6 -13.60 -11.53 19.57
CA LEU A 6 -13.41 -12.67 18.67
C LEU A 6 -14.34 -12.64 17.45
N GLN A 7 -15.63 -12.36 17.67
CA GLN A 7 -16.61 -12.29 16.58
C GLN A 7 -16.34 -11.11 15.66
N SER A 8 -15.92 -9.96 16.21
CA SER A 8 -15.57 -8.77 15.43
C SER A 8 -14.37 -9.02 14.52
N TRP A 9 -13.34 -9.68 15.03
CA TRP A 9 -12.14 -10.02 14.28
C TRP A 9 -12.36 -11.13 13.24
N LEU A 10 -13.19 -12.12 13.56
CA LEU A 10 -13.58 -13.16 12.60
C LEU A 10 -14.28 -12.57 11.38
N TRP A 11 -15.24 -11.66 11.58
CA TRP A 11 -15.93 -11.00 10.47
C TRP A 11 -15.04 -10.02 9.70
N HIS A 12 -14.14 -9.32 10.38
CA HIS A 12 -13.10 -8.52 9.74
C HIS A 12 -12.25 -9.37 8.77
N GLN A 13 -11.82 -10.57 9.17
CA GLN A 13 -11.07 -11.48 8.31
C GLN A 13 -11.92 -12.05 7.15
N ARG A 14 -13.14 -12.54 7.43
CA ARG A 14 -14.05 -13.09 6.40
C ARG A 14 -14.41 -12.07 5.32
N LEU A 15 -14.51 -10.80 5.68
CA LEU A 15 -14.82 -9.70 4.76
C LEU A 15 -13.56 -9.03 4.21
N SER A 16 -12.47 -9.78 4.01
CA SER A 16 -11.24 -9.26 3.37
C SER A 16 -10.68 -8.00 4.03
N HIS A 17 -10.66 -7.96 5.36
CA HIS A 17 -10.07 -6.88 6.14
C HIS A 17 -10.74 -5.50 5.94
N LEU A 18 -12.06 -5.49 5.72
CA LEU A 18 -12.87 -4.27 5.71
C LEU A 18 -12.75 -3.48 7.03
N ASN A 19 -12.86 -2.16 6.93
CA ASN A 19 -12.94 -1.29 8.11
C ASN A 19 -14.20 -1.62 8.92
N PHE A 20 -14.09 -1.63 10.25
CA PHE A 20 -15.21 -1.83 11.18
C PHE A 20 -16.36 -0.83 10.95
N ALA A 21 -16.07 0.40 10.54
CA ALA A 21 -17.11 1.36 10.16
C ALA A 21 -17.93 0.86 8.95
N THR A 22 -17.24 0.31 7.93
CA THR A 22 -17.89 -0.29 6.76
C THR A 22 -18.70 -1.52 7.16
N ILE A 23 -18.15 -2.41 8.00
CA ILE A 23 -18.88 -3.58 8.51
C ILE A 23 -20.16 -3.16 9.25
N ASN A 24 -20.09 -2.13 10.10
CA ASN A 24 -21.27 -1.60 10.79
C ASN A 24 -22.29 -0.98 9.82
N ASN A 25 -21.85 -0.35 8.73
CA ASN A 25 -22.76 0.13 7.68
C ASN A 25 -23.45 -1.04 6.96
N LEU A 26 -22.75 -2.14 6.69
CA LEU A 26 -23.34 -3.36 6.12
C LEU A 26 -24.42 -3.94 7.03
N VAL A 27 -24.16 -3.98 8.34
CA VAL A 27 -25.15 -4.40 9.36
C VAL A 27 -26.37 -3.48 9.35
N LYS A 28 -26.15 -2.16 9.42
CA LYS A 28 -27.22 -1.16 9.50
C LYS A 28 -28.17 -1.25 8.31
N ASN A 29 -27.61 -1.51 7.13
CA ASN A 29 -28.36 -1.61 5.87
C ASN A 29 -28.81 -3.05 5.55
N ASN A 30 -28.56 -4.02 6.43
CA ASN A 30 -28.87 -5.45 6.23
C ASN A 30 -28.35 -6.01 4.89
N LEU A 31 -27.13 -5.63 4.48
CA LEU A 31 -26.59 -5.95 3.14
C LEU A 31 -25.89 -7.33 3.05
N VAL A 32 -25.74 -8.04 4.16
CA VAL A 32 -25.04 -9.34 4.22
C VAL A 32 -25.88 -10.33 5.01
N GLN A 33 -26.28 -11.43 4.37
CA GLN A 33 -26.98 -12.52 5.02
C GLN A 33 -26.04 -13.27 5.98
N GLY A 34 -26.54 -13.62 7.17
CA GLY A 34 -25.76 -14.33 8.19
C GLY A 34 -24.83 -13.45 9.04
N LEU A 35 -24.68 -12.17 8.70
CA LEU A 35 -23.96 -11.20 9.55
C LEU A 35 -24.85 -10.82 10.74
N SER A 36 -24.35 -11.00 11.96
CA SER A 36 -25.08 -10.67 13.18
C SER A 36 -25.43 -9.17 13.25
N LYS A 37 -26.66 -8.83 13.66
CA LYS A 37 -27.14 -7.45 13.88
C LYS A 37 -26.58 -6.83 15.18
N MET A 38 -25.27 -6.86 15.31
CA MET A 38 -24.52 -6.33 16.45
C MET A 38 -23.57 -5.23 16.00
N LYS A 39 -23.19 -4.37 16.94
CA LYS A 39 -22.15 -3.37 16.68
C LYS A 39 -20.78 -4.04 16.81
N PHE A 40 -19.97 -3.91 15.77
CA PHE A 40 -18.59 -4.37 15.71
C PHE A 40 -17.63 -3.24 16.06
N GLU A 41 -16.63 -3.51 16.89
CA GLU A 41 -15.69 -2.48 17.33
C GLU A 41 -14.24 -2.96 17.20
N LYS A 42 -13.36 -2.00 16.93
CA LYS A 42 -11.91 -2.20 16.86
C LYS A 42 -11.32 -1.94 18.23
N ASP A 43 -10.79 -2.97 18.87
CA ASP A 43 -10.08 -2.89 20.15
C ASP A 43 -8.54 -2.82 19.99
N HIS A 44 -7.99 -3.30 18.87
CA HIS A 44 -6.56 -3.22 18.57
C HIS A 44 -6.26 -3.02 17.06
N LEU A 45 -4.99 -2.85 16.72
CA LEU A 45 -4.53 -2.75 15.34
C LEU A 45 -4.39 -4.14 14.70
N CYS A 46 -4.75 -4.23 13.42
CA CYS A 46 -4.51 -5.43 12.61
C CYS A 46 -3.15 -5.28 11.90
N SER A 47 -2.18 -6.14 12.22
CA SER A 47 -0.85 -6.12 11.60
C SER A 47 -0.91 -6.27 10.07
N ALA A 48 -1.77 -7.17 9.56
CA ALA A 48 -1.95 -7.37 8.12
C ALA A 48 -2.53 -6.12 7.44
N CYS A 49 -3.51 -5.44 8.07
CA CYS A 49 -4.04 -4.18 7.53
C CYS A 49 -3.00 -3.08 7.56
N GLU A 50 -2.20 -2.99 8.63
CA GLU A 50 -1.16 -2.00 8.75
C GLU A 50 -0.16 -2.17 7.61
N GLN A 51 0.41 -3.37 7.46
CA GLN A 51 1.35 -3.67 6.38
C GLN A 51 0.74 -3.46 4.98
N GLY A 52 -0.51 -3.89 4.77
CA GLY A 52 -1.17 -3.80 3.47
C GLY A 52 -1.70 -2.39 3.11
N LYS A 53 -1.91 -1.51 4.09
CA LYS A 53 -2.46 -0.15 3.88
C LYS A 53 -1.44 0.96 4.16
N ILE A 54 -0.18 0.62 4.47
CA ILE A 54 0.89 1.61 4.57
C ILE A 54 1.05 2.31 3.21
N HIS A 55 0.91 3.63 3.24
CA HIS A 55 1.27 4.47 2.11
C HIS A 55 2.73 4.91 2.25
N ARG A 56 3.48 4.88 1.14
CA ARG A 56 4.86 5.43 1.13
C ARG A 56 4.79 6.91 1.52
N LYS A 57 5.61 7.33 2.48
CA LYS A 57 5.73 8.77 2.78
C LYS A 57 6.20 9.50 1.52
N HIS A 58 5.67 10.69 1.28
CA HIS A 58 6.14 11.52 0.16
C HIS A 58 7.64 11.77 0.30
N HIS A 59 8.35 11.67 -0.83
CA HIS A 59 9.71 12.17 -0.89
C HIS A 59 9.69 13.69 -0.71
N LYS A 60 10.65 14.23 0.03
CA LYS A 60 10.81 15.69 0.14
C LYS A 60 11.03 16.25 -1.26
N SER A 61 10.28 17.28 -1.63
CA SER A 61 10.53 18.01 -2.87
C SER A 61 11.92 18.63 -2.82
N LYS A 62 12.69 18.47 -3.89
CA LYS A 62 13.98 19.15 -4.05
C LYS A 62 13.69 20.52 -4.67
N THR A 63 13.76 21.57 -3.87
CA THR A 63 13.44 22.95 -4.30
C THR A 63 14.60 23.62 -5.03
N ALA A 64 15.82 23.12 -4.88
CA ALA A 64 17.01 23.60 -5.57
C ALA A 64 17.51 22.55 -6.57
N PHE A 65 17.53 22.91 -7.85
CA PHE A 65 18.39 22.22 -8.81
C PHE A 65 19.84 22.41 -8.37
N ALA A 66 20.65 21.37 -8.49
CA ALA A 66 22.08 21.50 -8.24
C ALA A 66 22.70 22.31 -9.39
N SER A 67 22.71 23.63 -9.18
CA SER A 67 23.32 24.71 -9.96
C SER A 67 22.61 25.28 -11.18
N ASN A 68 23.04 26.51 -11.48
CA ASN A 68 22.64 27.30 -12.64
C ASN A 68 23.80 27.44 -13.65
N LYS A 69 24.85 26.60 -13.55
CA LYS A 69 26.04 26.69 -14.41
C LYS A 69 26.10 25.48 -15.34
N PRO A 70 26.41 25.67 -16.64
CA PRO A 70 26.65 24.55 -17.54
C PRO A 70 27.70 23.59 -16.98
N LEU A 71 27.47 22.28 -17.14
CA LEU A 71 28.39 21.18 -16.75
C LEU A 71 28.72 21.06 -15.24
N TYR A 72 28.03 21.76 -14.35
CA TYR A 72 28.31 21.71 -12.92
C TYR A 72 27.94 20.38 -12.25
N LEU A 73 26.90 19.70 -12.74
CA LEU A 73 26.53 18.37 -12.26
C LEU A 73 26.15 17.47 -13.45
N LEU A 74 26.85 16.34 -13.55
CA LEU A 74 26.57 15.29 -14.53
C LEU A 74 26.04 14.07 -13.78
N TYR A 75 24.83 13.64 -14.13
CA TYR A 75 24.29 12.35 -13.71
C TYR A 75 24.60 11.34 -14.81
N MET A 76 25.40 10.33 -14.46
CA MET A 76 25.70 9.20 -15.35
C MET A 76 25.21 7.94 -14.69
N ASP A 77 24.55 7.08 -15.44
CA ASP A 77 24.12 5.75 -14.99
C ASP A 77 24.59 4.72 -16.02
N LEU A 78 24.87 3.51 -15.53
CA LEU A 78 25.25 2.40 -16.40
C LEU A 78 23.97 1.79 -16.97
N SER A 79 23.91 1.69 -18.28
CA SER A 79 22.87 0.88 -18.92
C SER A 79 23.17 -0.58 -18.64
N GLY A 80 22.18 -1.33 -18.16
CA GLY A 80 22.30 -2.77 -17.89
C GLY A 80 22.76 -3.56 -19.12
N PRO A 81 23.08 -4.86 -18.97
CA PRO A 81 23.78 -5.63 -19.98
C PRO A 81 23.10 -5.54 -21.35
N MET A 82 23.78 -4.96 -22.33
CA MET A 82 23.19 -4.78 -23.66
C MET A 82 23.05 -6.14 -24.33
N ARG A 83 21.80 -6.45 -24.74
CA ARG A 83 21.47 -7.67 -25.48
C ARG A 83 22.07 -7.67 -26.88
N VAL A 84 22.18 -6.48 -27.47
CA VAL A 84 22.65 -6.29 -28.84
C VAL A 84 24.15 -6.05 -28.84
N GLN A 85 24.85 -6.78 -29.71
CA GLN A 85 26.28 -6.58 -29.95
C GLN A 85 26.50 -5.33 -30.80
N SER A 86 27.63 -4.67 -30.62
CA SER A 86 28.08 -3.62 -31.52
C SER A 86 28.23 -4.17 -32.94
N ILE A 87 28.30 -3.27 -33.92
CA ILE A 87 28.59 -3.61 -35.32
C ILE A 87 29.92 -4.42 -35.43
N ASN A 88 30.83 -4.24 -34.47
CA ASN A 88 32.10 -4.98 -34.36
C ASN A 88 32.03 -6.20 -33.41
N GLY A 89 30.84 -6.69 -33.07
CA GLY A 89 30.65 -7.89 -32.23
C GLY A 89 30.97 -7.70 -30.73
N LYS A 90 31.16 -6.47 -30.26
CA LYS A 90 31.46 -6.22 -28.83
C LYS A 90 30.16 -6.06 -28.03
N ARG A 91 30.08 -6.69 -26.87
CA ARG A 91 28.99 -6.45 -25.92
C ARG A 91 29.34 -5.25 -25.06
N TYR A 92 28.44 -4.28 -24.96
CA TYR A 92 28.61 -3.16 -24.02
C TYR A 92 27.99 -3.56 -22.68
N GLY A 93 28.80 -3.46 -21.62
CA GLY A 93 28.49 -3.77 -20.23
C GLY A 93 29.66 -3.32 -19.36
#